data_AF-A0A267WLT9-F1
#
_entry.id   AF-A0A267WLT9-F1
#
_cell.length_a   1.000
_cell.length_b   1.000
_cell.length_c   1.000
_cell.angle_alpha   90.00
_cell.angle_beta   90.00
_cell.angle_gamma   90.00
#
_symmetry.space_group_name_H-M   'P 1'
#
loop_
_entity.id
_entity.type
_entity.pdbx_description
1 polymer ?
#
loop_
_entity_poly.entity_id
_entity_poly.type
_entity_poly.pdbx_seq_one_letter_code
_entity_poly.pdbx_strand_id
1 'polypeptide(L)'
;MQGFADAVDRIAANNGRTDIELFQVCRALGEPNVPSLLSLKDEGLPVYRVGTWRIDCRSFRKWATSYTPYRPQTKPQTAYEGEPLF
;
A
#
# COMPACT_ATOMS: atom_id res chain seq x y z
N MET A 1 7.83 -0.86 0.14
CA MET A 1 6.47 -0.33 0.37
C MET A 1 5.54 -0.43 -0.86
N GLN A 2 6.00 -0.39 -2.12
CA GLN A 2 5.11 -0.54 -3.31
C GLN A 2 4.37 -1.90 -3.37
N GLY A 3 5.02 -3.01 -2.99
CA GLY A 3 4.38 -4.33 -3.00
C GLY A 3 3.20 -4.45 -2.03
N PHE A 4 3.18 -3.65 -0.96
CA PHE A 4 2.07 -3.66 0.01
C PHE A 4 0.82 -3.01 -0.59
N ALA A 5 0.98 -1.83 -1.19
CA ALA A 5 -0.14 -1.16 -1.86
C ALA A 5 -0.67 -1.95 -3.05
N ASP A 6 0.21 -2.60 -3.84
CA ASP A 6 -0.18 -3.45 -4.97
C ASP A 6 -0.98 -4.68 -4.52
N ALA A 7 -0.57 -5.33 -3.42
CA ALA A 7 -1.29 -6.47 -2.87
C ALA A 7 -2.70 -6.07 -2.39
N VAL A 8 -2.83 -4.94 -1.68
CA VAL A 8 -4.12 -4.38 -1.27
C VAL A 8 -4.99 -4.06 -2.49
N ASP A 9 -4.43 -3.40 -3.51
CA ASP A 9 -5.13 -3.04 -4.75
C ASP A 9 -5.63 -4.29 -5.49
N ARG A 10 -4.83 -5.35 -5.56
CA ARG A 10 -5.24 -6.66 -6.13
C ARG A 10 -6.38 -7.30 -5.37
N ILE A 11 -6.38 -7.26 -4.04
CA ILE A 11 -7.49 -7.82 -3.24
C ILE A 11 -8.77 -7.02 -3.48
N ALA A 12 -8.67 -5.69 -3.56
CA ALA A 12 -9.82 -4.82 -3.87
C ALA A 12 -10.37 -5.12 -5.27
N ALA A 13 -9.48 -5.22 -6.26
CA ALA A 13 -9.84 -5.59 -7.63
C ALA A 13 -10.50 -6.97 -7.69
N ASN A 14 -9.99 -7.94 -6.95
CA ASN A 14 -10.54 -9.31 -6.90
C ASN A 14 -11.89 -9.38 -6.19
N ASN A 15 -12.13 -8.56 -5.16
CA ASN A 15 -13.42 -8.49 -4.47
C ASN A 15 -14.42 -7.54 -5.14
N GLY A 16 -13.99 -6.72 -6.10
CA GLY A 16 -14.80 -5.67 -6.72
C GLY A 16 -15.21 -4.55 -5.75
N ARG A 17 -14.52 -4.41 -4.62
CA ARG A 17 -14.80 -3.42 -3.56
C ARG A 17 -13.52 -2.71 -3.15
N THR A 18 -13.63 -1.43 -2.80
CA THR A 18 -12.46 -0.65 -2.33
C THR A 18 -12.22 -0.84 -0.84
N ASP A 19 -13.24 -1.26 -0.10
CA ASP A 19 -13.20 -1.69 1.30
C ASP A 19 -12.68 -3.11 1.45
N ILE A 20 -11.53 -3.23 2.13
CA ILE A 20 -10.87 -4.52 2.38
C ILE A 20 -10.68 -4.71 3.87
N GLU A 21 -10.94 -5.92 4.35
CA GLU A 21 -10.69 -6.27 5.74
C GLU A 21 -9.19 -6.40 6.01
N LEU A 22 -8.73 -5.86 7.15
CA LEU A 22 -7.33 -5.94 7.56
C LEU A 22 -6.82 -7.39 7.59
N PHE A 23 -7.68 -8.34 7.93
CA PHE A 23 -7.34 -9.76 7.94
C PHE A 23 -6.96 -10.28 6.54
N GLN A 24 -7.65 -9.85 5.48
CA GLN A 24 -7.32 -10.25 4.10
C GLN A 24 -5.98 -9.64 3.66
N VAL A 25 -5.72 -8.40 4.07
CA VAL A 25 -4.44 -7.70 3.81
C VAL A 25 -3.29 -8.44 4.50
N CYS A 26 -3.44 -8.73 5.80
CA CYS A 26 -2.52 -9.51 6.62
C CYS A 26 -2.17 -10.86 5.95
N ARG A 27 -3.21 -11.61 5.53
CA ARG A 27 -3.05 -12.89 4.84
C ARG A 27 -2.34 -12.77 3.49
N ALA A 28 -2.63 -11.74 2.70
CA ALA A 28 -2.01 -11.54 1.39
C ALA A 28 -0.54 -11.12 1.47
N LEU A 29 -0.15 -10.45 2.56
CA LEU A 29 1.23 -10.05 2.82
C LEU A 29 2.07 -11.16 3.44
N GLY A 30 1.45 -12.26 3.87
CA GLY A 30 2.13 -13.29 4.67
C GLY A 30 2.57 -12.77 6.05
N GLU A 31 2.16 -11.57 6.44
CA GLU A 31 2.37 -11.06 7.79
C GLU A 31 1.29 -11.65 8.70
N PRO A 32 1.64 -12.22 9.87
CA PRO A 32 0.66 -12.91 10.73
C PRO A 32 -0.14 -11.97 11.64
N ASN A 33 0.24 -10.69 11.74
CA ASN A 33 -0.21 -9.84 12.84
C ASN A 33 -0.99 -8.59 12.39
N VAL A 34 -2.33 -8.68 12.48
CA VAL A 34 -3.23 -7.52 12.46
C VAL A 34 -2.83 -6.42 13.47
N PRO A 35 -2.31 -6.74 14.68
CA PRO A 35 -1.80 -5.71 15.61
C PRO A 35 -0.67 -4.86 15.03
N SER A 36 0.22 -5.44 14.23
CA SER A 36 1.32 -4.68 13.59
C SER A 36 0.80 -3.63 12.61
N LEU A 37 -0.26 -3.97 11.86
CA LEU A 37 -0.96 -3.00 10.99
C LEU A 37 -1.71 -1.95 11.78
N LEU A 38 -2.28 -2.32 12.93
CA LEU A 38 -2.93 -1.36 13.81
C LEU A 38 -1.94 -0.39 14.47
N SER A 39 -0.67 -0.77 14.65
CA SER A 39 0.36 0.18 15.11
C SER A 39 0.56 1.33 14.12
N LEU A 40 0.41 1.09 12.81
CA LEU A 40 0.48 2.13 11.78
C LEU A 40 -0.72 3.10 11.83
N LYS A 41 -1.78 2.77 12.57
CA LYS A 41 -2.88 3.70 12.83
C LYS A 41 -2.39 4.97 13.51
N ASP A 42 -1.43 4.85 14.44
CA ASP A 42 -0.82 5.99 15.12
C ASP A 42 -0.07 6.89 14.12
N GLU A 43 0.47 6.28 13.07
CA GLU A 43 1.16 6.95 11.96
C GLU A 43 0.22 7.47 10.85
N GLY A 44 -1.10 7.49 11.12
CA GLY A 44 -2.10 8.05 10.22
C GLY A 44 -2.64 7.08 9.17
N LEU A 45 -2.43 5.78 9.33
CA LEU A 45 -3.02 4.76 8.45
C LEU A 45 -4.56 4.92 8.41
N PRO A 46 -5.18 5.06 7.22
CA PRO A 46 -6.62 5.25 7.09
C PRO A 46 -7.38 3.94 7.28
N VAL A 47 -7.38 3.44 8.52
CA VAL A 47 -8.19 2.31 8.99
C VAL A 47 -9.47 2.83 9.63
N TYR A 48 -10.56 2.09 9.43
CA TYR A 48 -11.83 2.36 10.10
C TYR A 48 -12.48 1.04 10.52
N ARG A 49 -13.44 1.10 11.45
CA ARG A 49 -14.11 -0.08 12.00
C ARG A 49 -15.58 -0.09 11.60
N VAL A 50 -15.98 -1.08 10.82
CA VAL A 50 -17.39 -1.36 10.47
C VAL A 50 -17.61 -2.85 10.69
N GLY A 51 -17.96 -3.19 11.93
CA GLY A 51 -17.91 -4.57 12.45
C GLY A 51 -16.47 -5.02 12.67
N THR A 52 -15.76 -5.27 11.57
CA THR A 52 -14.33 -5.62 11.50
C THR A 52 -13.47 -4.40 11.14
N TRP A 53 -12.16 -4.52 11.34
CA TRP A 53 -11.19 -3.50 10.89
C TRP A 53 -11.05 -3.55 9.38
N ARG A 54 -11.26 -2.40 8.74
CA ARG A 54 -11.24 -2.23 7.29
C ARG A 54 -10.32 -1.09 6.87
N ILE A 55 -9.78 -1.21 5.68
CA ILE A 55 -9.07 -0.15 4.97
C ILE A 55 -9.73 0.11 3.64
N ASP A 56 -9.71 1.36 3.20
CA ASP A 56 -10.02 1.71 1.82
C ASP A 56 -8.74 1.68 0.99
N CYS A 57 -8.72 0.93 -0.11
CA CYS A 57 -7.51 0.74 -0.93
C CYS A 57 -6.96 2.06 -1.49
N ARG A 58 -7.83 3.03 -1.81
CA ARG A 58 -7.44 4.33 -2.38
C ARG A 58 -6.80 5.22 -1.32
N SER A 59 -7.41 5.26 -0.15
CA SER A 59 -6.91 5.97 1.01
C SER A 59 -5.59 5.35 1.48
N PHE A 60 -5.54 4.03 1.54
CA PHE A 60 -4.33 3.28 1.85
C PHE A 60 -3.22 3.57 0.84
N ARG A 61 -3.50 3.56 -0.46
CA ARG A 61 -2.52 3.86 -1.51
C ARG A 61 -1.99 5.29 -1.38
N LYS A 62 -2.87 6.27 -1.17
CA LYS A 62 -2.47 7.67 -0.93
C LYS A 62 -1.59 7.78 0.32
N TRP A 63 -1.98 7.15 1.42
CA TRP A 63 -1.18 7.08 2.63
C TRP A 63 0.16 6.41 2.35
N ALA A 64 0.21 5.22 1.76
CA ALA A 64 1.46 4.51 1.45
C ALA A 64 2.38 5.27 0.48
N THR A 65 1.84 6.09 -0.44
CA THR A 65 2.63 6.98 -1.30
C THR A 65 3.09 8.26 -0.59
N SER A 66 2.35 8.71 0.42
CA SER A 66 2.65 9.92 1.21
C SER A 66 3.46 9.63 2.47
N TYR A 67 3.40 8.40 2.95
CA TYR A 67 4.05 7.89 4.14
C TYR A 67 5.47 7.46 3.75
N THR A 68 6.38 8.43 3.76
CA THR A 68 7.82 8.21 3.60
C THR A 68 8.53 8.36 4.94
N PRO A 69 9.01 7.24 5.51
CA PRO A 69 10.35 7.21 6.09
C PRO A 69 11.25 6.13 5.47
N TYR A 70 10.99 5.72 4.22
CA TYR A 70 11.94 4.91 3.47
C TYR A 70 12.00 5.32 2.00
N ARG A 71 13.00 6.15 1.65
CA ARG A 71 13.56 6.18 0.30
C ARG A 71 14.49 4.96 0.18
N PRO A 72 14.11 3.86 -0.49
CA PRO A 72 15.14 3.19 -1.25
C PRO A 72 15.61 4.25 -2.26
N GLN A 73 16.90 4.54 -2.28
CA GLN A 73 17.51 5.35 -3.31
C GLN A 73 17.31 4.57 -4.63
N THR A 74 16.12 4.66 -5.23
CA THR A 74 15.99 4.47 -6.66
C THR A 74 16.83 5.58 -7.22
N LYS A 75 18.08 5.24 -7.55
CA LYS A 75 18.83 5.96 -8.57
C LYS A 75 17.80 6.30 -9.65
N PRO A 76 17.68 7.57 -10.07
CA PRO A 76 16.92 7.85 -11.28
C PRO A 76 17.45 6.87 -12.32
N GLN A 77 16.59 5.99 -12.82
CA GLN A 77 16.88 5.34 -14.08
C GLN A 77 17.02 6.51 -15.02
N THR A 78 18.29 6.82 -15.33
CA THR A 78 18.71 7.78 -16.33
C THR A 78 17.70 7.65 -17.45
N ALA A 79 16.95 8.75 -17.62
CA ALA A 79 16.19 8.98 -18.82
C ALA A 79 17.08 8.55 -19.98
N TYR A 80 16.52 7.81 -20.92
CA TYR A 80 17.14 7.68 -22.23
C TYR A 80 17.23 9.12 -22.77
N GLU A 81 18.35 9.80 -22.45
CA GLU A 81 18.74 11.05 -23.07
C GLU A 81 19.02 10.69 -24.52
N GLY A 82 18.33 11.40 -25.40
CA GLY A 82 18.40 11.15 -26.82
C GLY A 82 19.83 11.27 -27.34
N GLU A 83 20.19 10.34 -28.20
CA GLU A 83 21.11 10.64 -29.29
C GLU A 83 20.26 10.79 -30.56
N PRO A 84 20.14 12.00 -31.14
CA PRO A 84 19.96 12.11 -32.57
C PRO A 84 21.29 11.71 -33.24
N LEU A 85 21.24 10.64 -34.05
CA LEU A 85 22.30 10.28 -34.97
C LEU A 85 22.52 11.44 -35.96
N PHE A 86 23.69 12.06 -35.88
CA PHE A 86 24.28 12.85 -36.97
C PHE A 86 25.51 12.10 -37.49
#